data_AF-A0A0N9UCZ7-F1
#
_entry.id   AF-A0A0N9UCZ7-F1
#
_cell.length_a   1.000
_cell.length_b   1.000
_cell.length_c   1.000
_cell.angle_alpha   90.00
_cell.angle_beta   90.00
_cell.angle_gamma   90.00
#
_symmetry.space_group_name_H-M   'P 1'
#
loop_
_entity.id
_entity.type
_entity.pdbx_description
1 polymer ?
#
loop_
_entity_poly.entity_id
_entity_poly.type
_entity_poly.pdbx_seq_one_letter_code
_entity_poly.pdbx_strand_id
1 'polypeptide(L)'
;MTDARYRLLDTMQDLMSNYLLDECPNDVTWEDFDPDIDGLRSSVADLIDRHCRGAVSTAVVATYLVDVAFFSGDDCFASAVYTIDASTPEGAEHHALSMSLDCIYNDPRIPDLSRAATARPMDDPDAPI
;
A
#
# COMPACT_ATOMS: atom_id res chain seq x y z
N MET A 1 -1.68 17.89 -11.77
CA MET A 1 -2.13 16.64 -11.11
C MET A 1 -2.69 16.89 -9.71
N THR A 2 -2.08 17.74 -8.89
CA THR A 2 -2.53 18.04 -7.52
C THR A 2 -3.93 18.67 -7.43
N ASP A 3 -4.27 19.56 -8.37
CA ASP A 3 -5.57 20.26 -8.41
C ASP A 3 -6.76 19.29 -8.58
N ALA A 4 -6.67 18.30 -9.47
CA ALA A 4 -7.74 17.32 -9.69
C ALA A 4 -7.95 16.41 -8.47
N ARG A 5 -6.86 16.03 -7.79
CA ARG A 5 -6.94 15.25 -6.54
C ARG A 5 -7.56 16.04 -5.40
N TYR A 6 -7.17 17.32 -5.23
CA TYR A 6 -7.75 18.15 -4.18
C TYR A 6 -9.23 18.43 -4.41
N ARG A 7 -9.65 18.66 -5.66
CA ARG A 7 -11.08 18.80 -5.99
C ARG A 7 -11.86 17.54 -5.67
N LEU A 8 -11.32 16.36 -5.99
CA LEU A 8 -11.98 15.10 -5.64
C LEU A 8 -12.13 14.93 -4.11
N LEU A 9 -11.09 15.25 -3.34
CA LEU A 9 -11.13 15.20 -1.88
C LEU A 9 -12.15 16.18 -1.29
N ASP A 10 -12.24 17.39 -1.85
CA ASP A 10 -13.22 18.41 -1.46
C ASP A 10 -14.66 17.94 -1.76
N THR A 11 -14.88 17.35 -2.94
CA THR A 11 -16.17 16.74 -3.31
C THR A 11 -16.54 15.56 -2.40
N MET A 12 -15.59 14.69 -2.05
CA MET A 12 -15.81 13.60 -1.10
C MET A 12 -16.20 14.13 0.28
N GLN A 13 -15.48 15.15 0.76
CA GLN A 13 -15.74 15.76 2.06
C GLN A 13 -17.10 16.45 2.10
N ASP A 14 -17.47 17.20 1.06
CA ASP A 14 -18.76 17.86 0.96
C ASP A 14 -19.91 16.83 0.89
N LEU A 15 -19.77 15.80 0.06
CA LEU A 15 -20.76 14.71 -0.05
C LEU A 15 -20.95 13.99 1.28
N MET A 16 -19.86 13.61 1.95
CA MET A 16 -19.91 12.93 3.26
C MET A 16 -20.44 13.83 4.39
N SER A 17 -20.18 15.14 4.33
CA SER A 17 -20.63 16.09 5.37
C SER A 17 -22.10 16.46 5.23
N ASN A 18 -22.61 16.47 4.00
CA ASN A 18 -24.01 16.73 3.69
C ASN A 18 -24.86 15.45 3.54
N TYR A 19 -24.26 14.27 3.74
CA TYR A 19 -24.93 12.99 3.70
C TYR A 19 -25.93 12.88 4.85
N LEU A 20 -27.18 13.30 4.61
CA LEU A 20 -28.19 13.51 5.66
C LEU A 20 -29.46 12.66 5.49
N LEU A 21 -29.55 11.68 4.58
CA LEU A 21 -30.77 10.89 4.41
C LEU A 21 -30.59 9.38 4.15
N ASP A 22 -31.51 8.65 4.81
CA ASP A 22 -32.02 7.26 4.76
C ASP A 22 -31.08 6.09 4.45
N GLU A 23 -31.15 5.09 5.36
CA GLU A 23 -30.52 3.78 5.25
C GLU A 23 -30.81 3.16 3.88
N CYS A 24 -29.76 2.88 3.10
CA CYS A 24 -29.92 2.23 1.80
C CYS A 24 -30.68 0.92 1.96
N PRO A 25 -31.75 0.70 1.17
CA PRO A 25 -32.51 -0.54 1.24
C PRO A 25 -31.60 -1.75 1.00
N ASN A 26 -31.78 -2.81 1.80
CA ASN A 26 -30.92 -4.00 1.74
C ASN A 26 -30.96 -4.75 0.38
N ASP A 27 -31.90 -4.41 -0.50
CA ASP A 27 -32.11 -5.01 -1.81
C ASP A 27 -31.46 -4.24 -2.97
N VAL A 28 -30.82 -3.09 -2.71
CA VAL A 28 -30.12 -2.30 -3.72
C VAL A 28 -28.71 -1.93 -3.25
N THR A 29 -27.81 -1.69 -4.20
CA THR A 29 -26.50 -1.15 -3.87
C THR A 29 -26.59 0.37 -3.76
N TRP A 30 -25.73 0.99 -2.93
CA TRP A 30 -25.65 2.45 -2.83
C TRP A 30 -25.40 3.15 -4.18
N GLU A 31 -24.81 2.44 -5.14
CA GLU A 31 -24.51 2.92 -6.48
C GLU A 31 -25.77 3.07 -7.34
N ASP A 32 -26.79 2.24 -7.07
CA ASP A 32 -28.09 2.32 -7.75
C ASP A 32 -29.05 3.28 -7.05
N PHE A 33 -28.90 3.42 -5.73
CA PHE A 33 -29.76 4.26 -4.88
C PHE A 33 -29.36 5.74 -4.93
N ASP A 34 -28.06 6.02 -4.96
CA ASP A 34 -27.51 7.37 -4.89
C ASP A 34 -26.62 7.68 -6.11
N PRO A 35 -27.11 8.51 -7.05
CA PRO A 35 -26.37 8.87 -8.25
C PRO A 35 -25.11 9.70 -7.97
N ASP A 36 -25.04 10.39 -6.83
CA ASP A 36 -23.87 11.17 -6.44
C ASP A 36 -22.74 10.25 -5.94
N ILE A 37 -23.08 9.15 -5.25
CA ILE A 37 -22.13 8.09 -4.91
C ILE A 37 -21.61 7.39 -6.17
N ASP A 38 -22.48 7.06 -7.13
CA ASP A 38 -22.05 6.44 -8.39
C ASP A 38 -21.12 7.37 -9.20
N GLY A 39 -21.48 8.66 -9.28
CA GLY A 39 -20.65 9.69 -9.93
C GLY A 39 -19.28 9.86 -9.28
N LEU A 40 -19.21 9.78 -7.95
CA LEU A 40 -17.94 9.77 -7.21
C LEU A 40 -17.13 8.50 -7.52
N ARG A 41 -17.81 7.34 -7.52
CA ARG A 41 -17.38 6.02 -8.06
C ARG A 41 -16.52 6.17 -9.31
N SER A 42 -17.19 6.66 -10.34
CA SER A 42 -16.67 6.84 -11.69
C SER A 42 -15.50 7.82 -11.72
N SER A 43 -15.61 8.95 -11.01
CA SER A 43 -14.56 9.98 -10.97
C SER A 43 -13.24 9.49 -10.34
N VAL A 44 -13.34 8.68 -9.27
CA VAL A 44 -12.18 8.01 -8.64
C VAL A 44 -11.56 7.02 -9.63
N ALA A 45 -12.37 6.18 -10.27
CA ALA A 45 -11.90 5.18 -11.24
C ALA A 45 -11.15 5.83 -12.41
N ASP A 46 -11.69 6.91 -12.97
CA ASP A 46 -11.06 7.69 -14.05
C ASP A 46 -9.75 8.35 -13.60
N LEU A 47 -9.65 8.78 -12.33
CA LEU A 47 -8.41 9.36 -11.82
C LEU A 47 -7.33 8.31 -11.61
N ILE A 48 -7.70 7.11 -11.13
CA ILE A 48 -6.81 5.95 -11.01
C ILE A 48 -6.34 5.51 -12.39
N ASP A 49 -7.26 5.33 -13.35
CA ASP A 49 -6.92 4.92 -14.71
C ASP A 49 -5.97 5.92 -15.39
N ARG A 50 -6.20 7.23 -15.22
CA ARG A 50 -5.27 8.26 -15.71
C ARG A 50 -3.90 8.20 -15.04
N HIS A 51 -3.84 7.92 -13.74
CA HIS A 51 -2.55 7.71 -13.05
C HIS A 51 -1.85 6.44 -13.54
N CYS A 52 -2.58 5.34 -13.71
CA CYS A 52 -2.03 4.07 -14.17
C CYS A 52 -1.56 4.14 -15.64
N ARG A 53 -2.33 4.77 -16.54
CA ARG A 53 -1.90 4.96 -17.94
C ARG A 53 -0.69 5.90 -18.07
N GLY A 54 -0.59 6.91 -17.23
CA GLY A 54 0.60 7.76 -17.15
C GLY A 54 1.82 7.05 -16.54
N ALA A 55 1.61 5.97 -15.80
CA ALA A 55 2.61 5.22 -15.06
C ALA A 55 3.03 3.90 -15.73
N VAL A 56 2.75 3.69 -17.02
CA VAL A 56 3.46 2.66 -17.81
C VAL A 56 4.88 3.17 -18.10
N SER A 57 5.63 3.37 -17.03
CA SER A 57 7.08 3.36 -17.08
C SER A 57 7.47 1.90 -17.29
N THR A 58 8.35 1.63 -18.25
CA THR A 58 9.15 0.39 -18.27
C THR A 58 10.02 0.40 -17.03
N ALA A 59 9.41 0.12 -15.88
CA ALA A 59 10.09 0.12 -14.60
C ALA A 59 11.06 -1.05 -14.65
N VAL A 60 12.35 -0.73 -14.71
CA VAL A 60 13.42 -1.72 -14.65
C VAL A 60 13.26 -2.44 -13.32
N VAL A 61 12.96 -3.73 -13.39
CA VAL A 61 12.89 -4.59 -12.21
C VAL A 61 14.31 -4.95 -11.82
N ALA A 62 14.70 -4.64 -10.59
CA ALA A 62 15.97 -5.04 -10.00
C ALA A 62 15.71 -6.01 -8.85
N THR A 63 16.70 -6.86 -8.57
CA THR A 63 16.64 -7.80 -7.45
C THR A 63 17.20 -7.14 -6.20
N TYR A 64 16.42 -7.13 -5.13
CA TYR A 64 16.78 -6.60 -3.83
C TYR A 64 16.91 -7.72 -2.80
N LEU A 65 17.94 -7.62 -1.96
CA LEU A 65 18.03 -8.34 -0.69
C LEU A 65 17.40 -7.48 0.39
N VAL A 66 16.27 -7.92 0.93
CA VAL A 66 15.53 -7.21 1.96
C VAL A 66 15.73 -7.92 3.29
N ASP A 67 16.35 -7.24 4.25
CA ASP A 67 16.44 -7.71 5.64
C ASP A 67 15.21 -7.23 6.41
N VAL A 68 14.52 -8.14 7.07
CA VAL A 68 13.37 -7.85 7.94
C VAL A 68 13.78 -8.20 9.36
N ALA A 69 13.95 -7.17 10.19
CA ALA A 69 14.17 -7.32 11.62
C ALA A 69 12.83 -7.36 12.37
N PHE A 70 12.72 -8.28 13.33
CA PHE A 70 11.56 -8.44 14.21
C PHE A 70 11.92 -8.01 15.62
N PHE A 71 11.05 -7.22 16.22
CA PHE A 71 11.25 -6.61 17.53
C PHE A 71 10.13 -6.97 18.50
N SER A 72 10.48 -7.09 19.77
CA SER A 72 9.56 -7.19 20.90
C SER A 72 9.77 -5.95 21.76
N GLY A 73 8.98 -4.90 21.55
CA GLY A 73 9.31 -3.56 22.05
C GLY A 73 10.55 -3.00 21.34
N ASP A 74 11.58 -2.60 22.10
CA ASP A 74 12.83 -2.06 21.56
C ASP A 74 13.89 -3.14 21.24
N ASP A 75 13.65 -4.39 21.62
CA ASP A 75 14.62 -5.48 21.49
C ASP A 75 14.42 -6.27 20.19
N CYS A 76 15.44 -6.26 19.32
CA CYS A 76 15.48 -7.11 18.13
C CYS A 76 15.79 -8.56 18.53
N PHE A 77 14.87 -9.48 18.21
CA PHE A 77 15.01 -10.88 18.60
C PHE A 77 15.26 -11.83 17.41
N ALA A 78 14.92 -11.41 16.19
CA ALA A 78 15.13 -12.22 14.99
C ALA A 78 15.27 -11.33 13.75
N SER A 79 15.93 -11.85 12.72
CA SER A 79 15.90 -11.29 11.37
C SER A 79 15.64 -12.37 10.32
N ALA A 80 15.05 -11.96 9.21
CA ALA A 80 14.81 -12.79 8.04
C ALA A 80 15.21 -12.03 6.77
N VAL A 81 15.86 -12.71 5.83
CA VAL A 81 16.29 -12.10 4.57
C VAL A 81 15.44 -12.65 3.43
N TYR A 82 14.91 -11.77 2.59
CA TYR A 82 14.12 -12.09 1.41
C TYR A 82 14.81 -11.56 0.15
N THR A 83 14.72 -12.33 -0.93
CA THR A 83 15.14 -11.89 -2.26
C THR A 83 13.90 -11.49 -3.03
N ILE A 84 13.77 -10.20 -3.36
CA ILE A 84 12.57 -9.62 -3.96
C ILE A 84 12.92 -8.89 -5.24
N ASP A 85 12.25 -9.26 -6.32
CA ASP A 85 12.27 -8.49 -7.56
C ASP A 85 11.27 -7.34 -7.48
N ALA A 86 11.74 -6.10 -7.57
CA ALA A 86 10.91 -4.92 -7.51
C ALA A 86 11.47 -3.80 -8.40
N SER A 87 10.61 -2.85 -8.76
CA SER A 87 11.02 -1.65 -9.50
C SER A 87 11.63 -0.56 -8.60
N THR A 88 11.37 -0.63 -7.29
CA THR A 88 11.88 0.33 -6.30
C THR A 88 12.21 -0.39 -4.99
N PRO A 89 13.16 0.12 -4.19
CA PRO A 89 13.49 -0.46 -2.89
C PRO A 89 12.29 -0.45 -1.93
N GLU A 90 11.47 0.60 -1.94
CA GLU A 90 10.27 0.68 -1.09
C GLU A 90 9.23 -0.39 -1.47
N GLY A 91 9.12 -0.70 -2.77
CA GLY A 91 8.29 -1.80 -3.25
C GLY A 91 8.81 -3.15 -2.78
N ALA A 92 10.13 -3.34 -2.76
CA ALA A 92 10.77 -4.53 -2.22
C ALA A 92 10.54 -4.68 -0.71
N GLU A 93 10.67 -3.60 0.06
CA GLU A 93 10.40 -3.57 1.50
C GLU A 93 8.95 -3.90 1.82
N HIS A 94 7.99 -3.29 1.11
CA HIS A 94 6.57 -3.57 1.31
C HIS A 94 6.23 -5.04 1.02
N HIS A 95 6.80 -5.59 -0.05
CA HIS A 95 6.60 -7.00 -0.40
C HIS A 95 7.23 -7.92 0.66
N ALA A 96 8.44 -7.65 1.13
CA ALA A 96 9.09 -8.42 2.19
C ALA A 96 8.31 -8.35 3.51
N LEU A 97 7.74 -7.20 3.86
CA LEU A 97 6.87 -7.06 5.03
C LEU A 97 5.60 -7.90 4.88
N SER A 98 5.00 -7.96 3.69
CA SER A 98 3.87 -8.85 3.42
C SER A 98 4.26 -10.32 3.59
N MET A 99 5.39 -10.75 3.01
CA MET A 99 5.88 -12.14 3.17
C MET A 99 6.21 -12.48 4.63
N SER A 100 6.71 -11.52 5.40
CA SER A 100 7.05 -11.74 6.81
C SER A 100 5.85 -12.05 7.71
N LEU A 101 4.61 -11.81 7.24
CA LEU A 101 3.38 -12.20 7.97
C LEU A 101 3.22 -13.71 8.10
N ASP A 102 3.74 -14.47 7.14
CA ASP A 102 3.66 -15.94 7.12
C ASP A 102 4.90 -16.60 7.73
N CYS A 103 5.83 -15.81 8.27
CA CYS A 103 7.08 -16.30 8.85
C CYS A 103 6.88 -16.83 10.29
N ILE A 104 7.74 -17.76 10.71
CA ILE A 104 7.76 -18.34 12.06
C ILE A 104 7.93 -17.31 13.18
N TYR A 105 8.52 -16.14 12.88
CA TYR A 105 8.73 -15.06 13.83
C TYR A 105 7.50 -14.16 14.01
N ASN A 106 6.47 -14.33 13.18
CA ASN A 106 5.20 -13.63 13.33
C ASN A 106 4.27 -14.42 14.28
N ASP A 107 4.64 -14.53 15.56
CA ASP A 107 3.84 -15.18 16.59
C ASP A 107 3.07 -14.13 17.42
N PRO A 108 1.72 -14.17 17.47
CA PRO A 108 0.91 -13.23 18.26
C PRO A 108 1.15 -13.30 19.77
N ARG A 109 1.90 -14.29 20.27
CA ARG A 109 2.31 -14.39 21.68
C ARG A 109 3.48 -13.46 22.03
N ILE A 110 4.17 -12.91 21.03
CA ILE A 110 5.29 -11.99 21.24
C ILE A 110 4.69 -10.61 21.60
N PRO A 111 5.03 -10.06 22.78
CA PRO A 111 4.50 -8.77 23.20
C PRO A 111 5.07 -7.65 22.33
N ASP A 112 4.24 -6.64 22.02
CA ASP A 112 4.63 -5.45 21.25
C ASP A 112 5.42 -5.79 19.96
N LEU A 113 4.96 -6.84 19.27
CA LEU A 113 5.60 -7.33 18.05
C LEU A 113 5.58 -6.25 16.97
N SER A 114 6.76 -5.81 16.54
CA SER A 114 6.94 -4.89 15.42
C SER A 114 8.01 -5.40 14.45
N ARG A 115 8.06 -4.83 13.25
CA ARG A 115 9.00 -5.22 12.20
C ARG A 115 9.49 -4.01 11.44
N ALA A 116 10.73 -4.07 10.98
CA ALA A 116 11.30 -3.10 10.06
C ALA A 116 11.97 -3.85 8.91
N ALA A 117 11.73 -3.38 7.68
CA ALA A 117 12.38 -3.89 6.48
C ALA A 117 13.44 -2.90 6.00
N THR A 118 14.52 -3.39 5.43
CA THR A 118 15.55 -2.57 4.80
C THR A 118 16.02 -3.27 3.53
N ALA A 119 15.73 -2.66 2.38
CA ALA A 119 16.16 -3.18 1.09
C ALA A 119 17.58 -2.74 0.74
N ARG A 120 18.37 -3.67 0.20
CA ARG A 120 19.66 -3.40 -0.44
C ARG A 120 19.66 -4.01 -1.84
N PRO A 121 20.13 -3.29 -2.87
CA PRO A 121 20.26 -3.86 -4.20
C PRO A 121 21.25 -5.03 -4.16
N MET A 122 20.95 -6.11 -4.87
CA MET A 122 21.86 -7.26 -4.95
C MET A 122 23.09 -6.96 -5.81
N ASP A 123 22.95 -6.07 -6.81
CA ASP A 123 24.02 -5.56 -7.66
C ASP A 123 24.71 -4.32 -7.06
N ASP A 124 25.23 -4.43 -5.83
CA ASP A 124 26.11 -3.39 -5.28
C ASP A 124 27.58 -3.72 -5.61
N PRO A 125 28.24 -3.00 -6.55
CA PRO A 125 29.62 -3.26 -6.94
C PRO A 125 30.67 -2.86 -5.90
N ASP A 126 30.28 -2.38 -4.70
CA ASP A 126 31.21 -1.74 -3.74
C ASP A 126 31.45 -2.53 -2.44
N ALA A 127 31.27 -3.85 -2.43
CA ALA A 127 31.76 -4.68 -1.32
C ALA A 127 33.29 -4.84 -1.39
N PRO A 128 34.08 -4.34 -0.41
CA PRO A 128 35.52 -4.57 -0.40
C PRO A 128 35.81 -6.05 -0.12
N ILE A 129 36.71 -6.61 -0.95
CA ILE A 129 37.26 -7.97 -0.84
C ILE A 129 38.22 -8.08 0.35
#